data_AF-A0A1G2YZS1-F1
#
_entry.id   AF-A0A1G2YZS1-F1
#
_cell.length_a   1.000
_cell.length_b   1.000
_cell.length_c   1.000
_cell.angle_alpha   90.00
_cell.angle_beta   90.00
_cell.angle_gamma   90.00
#
_symmetry.space_group_name_H-M   'P 1'
#
loop_
_entity.id
_entity.type
_entity.pdbx_description
1 polymer ?
#
loop_
_entity_poly.entity_id
_entity_poly.type
_entity_poly.pdbx_seq_one_letter_code
_entity_poly.pdbx_strand_id
1 'polypeptide(L)'
;MIIWPETMVQGYLQPELWPQLAGADLAEDMAFHEALGRHAKGTAYVLVGAYGGEVMRDPLGKDYLGKYNSAYLYRPDGTRDPGRYDKIHLVLFGEYIPFRRHIPWLFEQLKRFLPEGYNPDYSLEHGKRYTIFEMNDSTKGQRTDDIGQRPAGGLARSGPVRASGGPAAPGWESNTAEGGGATSGVTTNALDAATPTDPQSAIRNHVTPDLDPGPQSPQAPPYRFAVIICYEDTIPYVARNFTLDKQGRKRIDWLVNISNDGWFVRFVKDPPEVIPSTELPQHAAICVFRAVENRLAVVRSVNTGISCLIESTGRIRDGYMAAGDGFPAGVMERTAMAGWFLDRLPIDKRVTFYSRHGEWLANGCAAVFVATLAWPLGGRFVRRRTREQTKANG
;
A
#
# COMPACT_ATOMS: atom_id res chain seq x y z
N MET A 1 4.39 3.31 -14.71
CA MET A 1 3.46 2.58 -13.81
C MET A 1 2.62 3.60 -13.08
N ILE A 2 1.32 3.36 -12.96
CA ILE A 2 0.38 4.13 -12.15
C ILE A 2 0.21 3.38 -10.84
N ILE A 3 0.21 4.08 -9.72
CA ILE A 3 0.08 3.48 -8.38
C ILE A 3 -1.11 4.13 -7.69
N TRP A 4 -2.03 3.31 -7.20
CA TRP A 4 -3.14 3.75 -6.36
C TRP A 4 -2.91 3.37 -4.90
N PRO A 5 -3.44 4.14 -3.94
CA PRO A 5 -3.32 3.86 -2.52
C PRO A 5 -3.93 2.53 -2.05
N GLU A 6 -3.68 2.21 -0.78
CA GLU A 6 -4.21 1.04 -0.06
C GLU A 6 -5.74 1.02 -0.09
N THR A 7 -6.33 -0.15 -0.37
CA THR A 7 -7.79 -0.39 -0.31
C THR A 7 -8.67 0.59 -1.10
N MET A 8 -8.10 1.26 -2.12
CA MET A 8 -8.86 2.22 -2.95
C MET A 8 -9.89 1.55 -3.84
N VAL A 9 -9.69 0.27 -4.14
CA VAL A 9 -10.67 -0.55 -4.84
C VAL A 9 -11.39 -1.39 -3.80
N GLN A 10 -12.65 -1.06 -3.53
CA GLN A 10 -13.49 -1.73 -2.55
C GLN A 10 -14.11 -3.00 -3.15
N GLY A 11 -13.26 -3.95 -3.56
CA GLY A 11 -13.73 -5.20 -4.15
C GLY A 11 -12.70 -6.31 -4.24
N TYR A 12 -13.17 -7.55 -4.46
CA TYR A 12 -12.32 -8.74 -4.65
C TYR A 12 -11.96 -8.91 -6.13
N LEU A 13 -10.68 -8.67 -6.44
CA LEU A 13 -10.16 -8.67 -7.83
C LEU A 13 -9.72 -10.06 -8.34
N GLN A 14 -10.33 -11.11 -7.81
CA GLN A 14 -9.96 -12.50 -8.05
C GLN A 14 -11.11 -13.25 -8.72
N PRO A 15 -11.08 -13.39 -10.06
CA PRO A 15 -12.08 -14.15 -10.79
C PRO A 15 -12.31 -15.57 -10.26
N GLU A 16 -11.25 -16.21 -9.75
CA GLU A 16 -11.28 -17.52 -9.13
C GLU A 16 -12.11 -17.60 -7.84
N LEU A 17 -12.34 -16.47 -7.17
CA LEU A 17 -13.06 -16.38 -5.90
C LEU A 17 -14.55 -16.05 -6.11
N TRP A 18 -14.90 -15.39 -7.23
CA TRP A 18 -16.26 -14.94 -7.52
C TRP A 18 -17.37 -16.00 -7.40
N PRO A 19 -17.17 -17.27 -7.85
CA PRO A 19 -18.20 -18.31 -7.65
C PRO A 19 -18.53 -18.59 -6.18
N GLN A 20 -17.65 -18.20 -5.26
CA GLN A 20 -17.78 -18.40 -3.82
C GLN A 20 -18.29 -17.12 -3.11
N LEU A 21 -18.29 -15.99 -3.80
CA LEU A 21 -18.80 -14.70 -3.33
C LEU A 21 -20.24 -14.54 -3.86
N ALA A 22 -21.22 -15.04 -3.12
CA ALA A 22 -22.63 -14.80 -3.44
C ALA A 22 -23.08 -13.47 -2.80
N GLY A 23 -23.65 -12.54 -3.58
CA GLY A 23 -24.19 -11.28 -3.05
C GLY A 23 -24.33 -10.15 -4.06
N ALA A 24 -24.86 -9.00 -3.60
CA ALA A 24 -25.05 -7.79 -4.39
C ALA A 24 -23.73 -7.16 -4.88
N ASP A 25 -22.65 -7.36 -4.13
CA ASP A 25 -21.35 -6.72 -4.38
C ASP A 25 -20.54 -7.41 -5.50
N LEU A 26 -20.93 -8.61 -5.94
CA LEU A 26 -20.18 -9.36 -6.96
C LEU A 26 -20.15 -8.64 -8.32
N ALA A 27 -21.25 -8.00 -8.70
CA ALA A 27 -21.30 -7.24 -9.95
C ALA A 27 -20.32 -6.05 -9.93
N GLU A 28 -20.16 -5.43 -8.76
CA GLU A 28 -19.23 -4.33 -8.55
C GLU A 28 -17.76 -4.83 -8.57
N ASP A 29 -17.47 -5.95 -7.91
CA ASP A 29 -16.16 -6.62 -7.96
C ASP A 29 -15.71 -6.91 -9.40
N MET A 30 -16.62 -7.46 -10.21
CA MET A 30 -16.39 -7.73 -11.62
C MET A 30 -16.16 -6.45 -12.42
N ALA A 31 -17.00 -5.42 -12.19
CA ALA A 31 -16.87 -4.14 -12.86
C ALA A 31 -15.53 -3.45 -12.55
N PHE A 32 -15.06 -3.49 -11.30
CA PHE A 32 -13.74 -2.99 -10.94
C PHE A 32 -12.62 -3.75 -11.65
N HIS A 33 -12.67 -5.08 -11.64
CA HIS A 33 -11.66 -5.90 -12.32
C HIS A 33 -11.57 -5.59 -13.83
N GLU A 34 -12.72 -5.52 -14.51
CA GLU A 34 -12.77 -5.19 -15.93
C GLU A 34 -12.34 -3.75 -16.23
N ALA A 35 -12.74 -2.78 -15.39
CA ALA A 35 -12.34 -1.39 -15.53
C ALA A 35 -10.82 -1.22 -15.38
N LEU A 36 -10.20 -1.90 -14.42
CA LEU A 36 -8.75 -1.88 -14.21
C LEU A 36 -7.99 -2.54 -15.36
N GLY A 37 -8.46 -3.69 -15.85
CA GLY A 37 -7.90 -4.34 -17.03
C GLY A 37 -7.96 -3.43 -18.26
N ARG A 38 -9.11 -2.79 -18.51
CA ARG A 38 -9.26 -1.80 -19.59
C ARG A 38 -8.38 -0.58 -19.39
N HIS A 39 -8.25 -0.09 -18.15
CA HIS A 39 -7.43 1.08 -17.84
C HIS A 39 -5.96 0.81 -18.10
N ALA A 40 -5.45 -0.38 -17.76
CA ALA A 40 -4.06 -0.77 -17.97
C ALA A 40 -3.75 -1.11 -19.44
N LYS A 41 -4.74 -1.64 -20.19
CA LYS A 41 -4.54 -2.12 -21.57
C LYS A 41 -4.08 -1.00 -22.50
N GLY A 42 -2.88 -1.17 -23.06
CA GLY A 42 -2.26 -0.23 -23.99
C GLY A 42 -1.75 1.07 -23.35
N THR A 43 -1.71 1.15 -22.02
CA THR A 43 -1.33 2.38 -21.30
C THR A 43 -0.10 2.17 -20.42
N ALA A 44 -0.24 1.44 -19.32
CA ALA A 44 0.75 1.33 -18.27
C ALA A 44 0.46 0.12 -17.38
N TYR A 45 1.49 -0.28 -16.64
CA TYR A 45 1.30 -1.06 -15.42
C TYR A 45 0.47 -0.24 -14.42
N VAL A 46 -0.54 -0.86 -13.80
CA VAL A 46 -1.41 -0.23 -12.80
C VAL A 46 -1.37 -1.07 -11.53
N LEU A 47 -0.83 -0.52 -10.45
CA LEU A 47 -0.80 -1.14 -9.13
C LEU A 47 -1.93 -0.56 -8.28
N VAL A 48 -2.75 -1.43 -7.69
CA VAL A 48 -3.88 -1.02 -6.83
C VAL A 48 -3.90 -1.77 -5.51
N GLY A 49 -4.33 -1.09 -4.45
CA GLY A 49 -4.76 -1.73 -3.21
C GLY A 49 -6.24 -2.13 -3.28
N ALA A 50 -6.56 -3.37 -2.88
CA ALA A 50 -7.91 -3.92 -2.89
C ALA A 50 -8.09 -5.02 -1.83
N TYR A 51 -9.30 -5.57 -1.72
CA TYR A 51 -9.54 -6.74 -0.87
C TYR A 51 -9.00 -8.02 -1.53
N GLY A 52 -8.33 -8.84 -0.73
CA GLY A 52 -7.97 -10.20 -1.08
C GLY A 52 -8.78 -11.22 -0.28
N GLY A 53 -9.00 -12.37 -0.88
CA GLY A 53 -9.75 -13.46 -0.27
C GLY A 53 -9.11 -14.81 -0.53
N GLU A 54 -9.29 -15.74 0.41
CA GLU A 54 -8.94 -17.15 0.30
C GLU A 54 -9.94 -17.97 1.11
N VAL A 55 -10.49 -19.06 0.55
CA VAL A 55 -11.31 -19.97 1.35
C VAL A 55 -10.41 -20.80 2.24
N MET A 56 -10.66 -20.68 3.53
CA MET A 56 -9.91 -21.31 4.60
C MET A 56 -10.83 -22.19 5.41
N ARG A 57 -10.25 -23.16 6.13
CA ARG A 57 -10.99 -24.06 7.01
C ARG A 57 -10.57 -23.83 8.45
N ASP A 58 -11.53 -23.63 9.33
CA ASP A 58 -11.25 -23.43 10.76
C ASP A 58 -10.92 -24.77 11.46
N PRO A 59 -10.42 -24.74 12.72
CA PRO A 59 -10.12 -25.96 13.47
C PRO A 59 -11.32 -26.88 13.72
N LEU A 60 -12.55 -26.37 13.58
CA LEU A 60 -13.80 -27.12 13.73
C LEU A 60 -14.27 -27.72 12.40
N GLY A 61 -13.52 -27.51 11.31
CA GLY A 61 -13.79 -28.05 9.99
C GLY A 61 -14.82 -27.24 9.19
N LYS A 62 -15.14 -26.01 9.60
CA LYS A 62 -16.04 -25.10 8.87
C LYS A 62 -15.24 -24.20 7.92
N ASP A 63 -15.71 -24.07 6.69
CA ASP A 63 -15.13 -23.18 5.71
C ASP A 63 -15.52 -21.72 6.00
N TYR A 64 -14.57 -20.81 5.82
CA TYR A 64 -14.76 -19.37 5.93
C TYR A 64 -13.89 -18.65 4.90
N LEU A 65 -14.29 -17.42 4.55
CA LEU A 65 -13.48 -16.55 3.70
C LEU A 65 -12.46 -15.81 4.55
N GLY A 66 -11.18 -16.17 4.44
CA GLY A 66 -10.07 -15.38 4.96
C GLY A 66 -9.94 -14.10 4.15
N LYS A 67 -9.98 -12.94 4.81
CA LYS A 67 -9.91 -11.62 4.18
C LYS A 67 -8.52 -11.03 4.34
N TYR A 68 -8.01 -10.37 3.31
CA TYR A 68 -6.67 -9.80 3.29
C TYR A 68 -6.71 -8.35 2.77
N ASN A 69 -5.78 -7.53 3.24
CA ASN A 69 -5.45 -6.25 2.62
C ASN A 69 -4.37 -6.51 1.57
N SER A 70 -4.70 -6.30 0.30
CA SER A 70 -3.91 -6.83 -0.82
C SER A 70 -3.52 -5.78 -1.82
N ALA A 71 -2.38 -6.00 -2.49
CA ALA A 71 -1.97 -5.26 -3.67
C ALA A 71 -1.98 -6.16 -4.91
N TYR A 72 -2.53 -5.62 -6.00
CA TYR A 72 -2.64 -6.28 -7.29
C TYR A 72 -2.01 -5.42 -8.38
N LEU A 73 -1.30 -6.07 -9.31
CA LEU A 73 -0.72 -5.42 -10.48
C LEU A 73 -1.50 -5.81 -11.73
N TYR A 74 -1.97 -4.83 -12.50
CA TYR A 74 -2.46 -5.02 -13.86
C TYR A 74 -1.38 -4.62 -14.84
N ARG A 75 -1.24 -5.41 -15.91
CA ARG A 75 -0.20 -5.29 -16.92
C ARG A 75 -0.70 -4.49 -18.13
N PRO A 76 0.20 -3.92 -18.94
CA PRO A 76 -0.18 -3.18 -20.15
C PRO A 76 -0.94 -3.99 -21.21
N ASP A 77 -0.96 -5.33 -21.12
CA ASP A 77 -1.77 -6.20 -21.98
C ASP A 77 -3.24 -6.30 -21.52
N GLY A 78 -3.57 -5.68 -20.39
CA GLY A 78 -4.90 -5.69 -19.75
C GLY A 78 -5.13 -6.87 -18.81
N THR A 79 -4.15 -7.77 -18.64
CA THR A 79 -4.24 -8.90 -17.72
C THR A 79 -3.80 -8.52 -16.31
N ARG A 80 -4.37 -9.18 -15.30
CA ARG A 80 -3.88 -9.11 -13.92
C ARG A 80 -2.66 -10.02 -13.78
N ASP A 81 -1.63 -9.53 -13.11
CA ASP A 81 -0.51 -10.35 -12.66
C ASP A 81 -1.05 -11.49 -11.76
N PRO A 82 -0.64 -12.74 -11.95
CA PRO A 82 -1.07 -13.85 -11.10
C PRO A 82 -0.57 -13.68 -9.65
N GLY A 83 0.50 -12.92 -9.45
CA GLY A 83 0.99 -12.51 -8.14
C GLY A 83 0.02 -11.57 -7.44
N ARG A 84 -0.03 -11.71 -6.11
CA ARG A 84 -0.74 -10.84 -5.18
C ARG A 84 0.15 -10.66 -3.96
N TYR A 85 0.27 -9.44 -3.47
CA TYR A 85 0.90 -9.20 -2.18
C TYR A 85 -0.19 -9.01 -1.13
N ASP A 86 -0.13 -9.79 -0.06
CA ASP A 86 -1.02 -9.68 1.09
C ASP A 86 -0.23 -9.04 2.23
N LYS A 87 -0.80 -8.01 2.86
CA LYS A 87 -0.18 -7.30 4.00
C LYS A 87 0.23 -8.29 5.09
N ILE A 88 1.51 -8.32 5.42
CA ILE A 88 2.12 -9.26 6.35
C ILE A 88 1.96 -8.75 7.79
N HIS A 89 2.25 -7.46 8.00
CA HIS A 89 2.17 -6.85 9.33
C HIS A 89 0.88 -6.04 9.48
N LEU A 90 -0.10 -6.65 10.15
CA LEU A 90 -1.39 -6.02 10.42
C LEU A 90 -1.31 -5.13 11.66
N VAL A 91 -1.99 -3.98 11.63
CA VAL A 91 -2.05 -3.07 12.79
C VAL A 91 -3.01 -3.64 13.85
N LEU A 92 -2.53 -3.73 15.09
CA LEU A 92 -3.31 -4.19 16.23
C LEU A 92 -4.51 -3.28 16.48
N PHE A 93 -5.69 -3.85 16.68
CA PHE A 93 -6.98 -3.17 16.86
C PHE A 93 -7.48 -2.34 15.66
N GLY A 94 -6.66 -2.11 14.64
CA GLY A 94 -7.11 -1.55 13.36
C GLY A 94 -7.56 -2.63 12.39
N GLU A 95 -6.72 -3.64 12.18
CA GLU A 95 -6.90 -4.67 11.14
C GLU A 95 -7.12 -6.07 11.73
N TYR A 96 -6.67 -6.31 12.96
CA TYR A 96 -6.95 -7.55 13.67
C TYR A 96 -7.03 -7.33 15.18
N ILE A 97 -7.75 -8.22 15.87
CA ILE A 97 -7.88 -8.17 17.33
C ILE A 97 -7.04 -9.30 17.93
N PRO A 98 -6.14 -9.01 18.88
CA PRO A 98 -5.35 -10.05 19.52
C PRO A 98 -6.23 -11.02 20.30
N PHE A 99 -5.74 -12.25 20.46
CA PHE A 99 -6.33 -13.30 21.30
C PHE A 99 -7.71 -13.84 20.89
N ARG A 100 -8.38 -13.31 19.86
CA ARG A 100 -9.68 -13.79 19.37
C ARG A 100 -9.71 -15.32 19.16
N ARG A 101 -8.70 -15.87 18.49
CA ARG A 101 -8.63 -17.31 18.16
C ARG A 101 -7.95 -18.16 19.23
N HIS A 102 -7.03 -17.59 19.99
CA HIS A 102 -6.15 -18.34 20.89
C HIS A 102 -6.61 -18.33 22.34
N ILE A 103 -7.29 -17.26 22.79
CA ILE A 103 -7.74 -17.11 24.18
C ILE A 103 -9.13 -16.44 24.21
N PRO A 104 -10.21 -17.18 23.85
CA PRO A 104 -11.54 -16.60 23.67
C PRO A 104 -12.10 -15.88 24.90
N TRP A 105 -11.85 -16.41 26.12
CA TRP A 105 -12.33 -15.76 27.34
C TRP A 105 -11.70 -14.38 27.56
N LEU A 106 -10.41 -14.22 27.22
CA LEU A 106 -9.71 -12.94 27.34
C LEU A 106 -10.23 -11.95 26.29
N PHE A 107 -10.53 -12.45 25.09
CA PHE A 107 -11.16 -11.66 24.04
C PHE A 107 -12.54 -11.12 24.46
N GLU A 108 -13.38 -11.93 25.12
CA GLU A 108 -14.67 -11.44 25.67
C GLU A 108 -14.51 -10.33 26.71
N GLN A 109 -13.41 -10.34 27.47
CA GLN A 109 -13.10 -9.22 28.38
C GLN A 109 -12.62 -7.98 27.62
N LEU A 110 -11.79 -8.16 26.58
CA LEU A 110 -11.29 -7.07 25.74
C LEU A 110 -12.40 -6.37 24.96
N LYS A 111 -13.44 -7.10 24.52
CA LYS A 111 -14.60 -6.50 23.83
C LYS A 111 -15.27 -5.36 24.59
N ARG A 112 -15.25 -5.42 25.93
CA ARG A 112 -15.85 -4.39 26.80
C ARG A 112 -15.14 -3.03 26.71
N PHE A 113 -13.93 -3.00 26.16
CA PHE A 113 -13.13 -1.79 25.96
C PHE A 113 -13.04 -1.37 24.49
N LEU A 114 -13.66 -2.13 23.56
CA LEU A 114 -13.71 -1.74 22.16
C LEU A 114 -14.77 -0.63 21.97
N PRO A 115 -14.52 0.39 21.13
CA PRO A 115 -15.49 1.44 20.84
C PRO A 115 -16.82 0.88 20.33
N GLU A 116 -17.93 1.55 20.65
CA GLU A 116 -19.25 1.22 20.08
C GLU A 116 -19.21 1.25 18.54
N GLY A 117 -19.73 0.20 17.90
CA GLY A 117 -19.71 0.03 16.44
C GLY A 117 -18.52 -0.78 15.89
N TYR A 118 -17.54 -1.15 16.72
CA TYR A 118 -16.42 -1.98 16.29
C TYR A 118 -16.85 -3.45 16.10
N ASN A 119 -16.88 -3.93 14.86
CA ASN A 119 -17.31 -5.29 14.55
C ASN A 119 -16.11 -6.26 14.46
N PRO A 120 -15.99 -7.23 15.38
CA PRO A 120 -14.86 -8.15 15.42
C PRO A 120 -14.75 -9.12 14.24
N ASP A 121 -15.79 -9.24 13.41
CA ASP A 121 -15.77 -10.07 12.20
C ASP A 121 -15.00 -9.47 11.01
N TYR A 122 -14.49 -8.24 11.15
CA TYR A 122 -13.63 -7.59 10.15
C TYR A 122 -12.13 -7.91 10.27
N SER A 123 -11.74 -8.81 11.18
CA SER A 123 -10.33 -9.18 11.32
C SER A 123 -9.77 -9.75 10.01
N LEU A 124 -8.68 -9.14 9.55
CA LEU A 124 -7.92 -9.61 8.40
C LEU A 124 -6.98 -10.75 8.79
N GLU A 125 -6.60 -11.53 7.79
CA GLU A 125 -5.57 -12.55 7.85
C GLU A 125 -4.20 -11.97 7.49
N HIS A 126 -3.15 -12.51 8.11
CA HIS A 126 -1.78 -12.12 7.81
C HIS A 126 -1.30 -12.72 6.48
N GLY A 127 -0.73 -11.87 5.62
CA GLY A 127 0.06 -12.29 4.49
C GLY A 127 1.26 -13.13 4.91
N LYS A 128 1.60 -14.13 4.10
CA LYS A 128 2.70 -15.08 4.38
C LYS A 128 3.81 -15.04 3.35
N ARG A 129 3.62 -14.33 2.23
CA ARG A 129 4.50 -14.38 1.06
C ARG A 129 5.06 -13.00 0.75
N TYR A 130 6.37 -12.94 0.58
CA TYR A 130 7.08 -11.78 0.04
C TYR A 130 7.01 -11.79 -1.49
N THR A 131 5.88 -11.33 -2.03
CA THR A 131 5.61 -11.24 -3.47
C THR A 131 6.44 -10.13 -4.13
N ILE A 132 7.24 -10.49 -5.15
CA ILE A 132 7.94 -9.54 -6.01
C ILE A 132 7.18 -9.45 -7.33
N PHE A 133 6.88 -8.23 -7.75
CA PHE A 133 6.27 -7.95 -9.04
C PHE A 133 7.35 -7.65 -10.08
N GLU A 134 7.09 -8.03 -11.32
CA GLU A 134 8.00 -7.82 -12.45
C GLU A 134 7.36 -6.94 -13.51
N MET A 135 8.14 -6.02 -14.06
CA MET A 135 7.79 -5.17 -15.19
C MET A 135 8.76 -5.47 -16.32
N ASN A 136 8.23 -6.10 -17.38
CA ASN A 136 9.00 -6.44 -18.57
C ASN A 136 8.97 -5.25 -19.51
N ASP A 137 10.14 -4.83 -19.97
CA ASP A 137 10.29 -3.76 -20.96
C ASP A 137 10.06 -4.29 -22.38
N SER A 138 8.95 -5.01 -22.59
CA SER A 138 8.57 -5.52 -23.91
C SER A 138 7.93 -4.43 -24.77
N THR A 139 7.55 -3.29 -24.18
CA THR A 139 7.15 -2.09 -24.91
C THR A 139 8.37 -1.27 -25.33
N LYS A 140 9.22 -1.83 -26.21
CA LYS A 140 10.15 -1.03 -27.02
C LYS A 140 9.34 -0.17 -27.98
N GLY A 141 8.94 1.00 -27.52
CA GLY A 141 8.17 1.95 -28.31
C GLY A 141 7.79 3.21 -27.57
N GLN A 142 8.70 3.77 -26.75
CA GLN A 142 8.82 5.21 -26.43
C GLN A 142 9.72 5.37 -25.21
N ARG A 143 11.00 5.65 -25.47
CA ARG A 143 11.93 6.16 -24.45
C ARG A 143 11.40 7.54 -24.06
N THR A 144 11.10 7.78 -22.78
CA THR A 144 10.55 9.05 -22.27
C THR A 144 11.59 10.19 -22.21
N ASP A 145 12.61 10.15 -23.08
CA ASP A 145 13.69 11.13 -23.13
C ASP A 145 13.22 12.49 -23.66
N ASP A 146 12.05 12.56 -24.32
CA ASP A 146 11.53 13.76 -24.98
C ASP A 146 10.62 14.67 -24.12
N ILE A 147 10.40 14.35 -22.84
CA ILE A 147 9.60 15.23 -21.95
C ILE A 147 10.39 16.48 -21.51
N GLY A 148 11.68 16.58 -21.86
CA GLY A 148 12.59 17.64 -21.39
C GLY A 148 12.65 18.95 -22.21
N GLN A 149 11.90 19.12 -23.30
CA GLN A 149 12.00 20.32 -24.14
C GLN A 149 10.65 20.81 -24.70
N ARG A 150 9.69 21.13 -23.84
CA ARG A 150 8.58 22.01 -24.24
C ARG A 150 8.50 23.20 -23.27
N PRO A 151 8.48 24.46 -23.75
CA PRO A 151 8.18 25.58 -22.89
C PRO A 151 6.77 25.39 -22.32
N ALA A 152 6.55 25.79 -21.08
CA ALA A 152 5.25 25.77 -20.41
C ALA A 152 4.21 26.52 -21.27
N GLY A 153 3.50 25.79 -22.12
CA GLY A 153 2.36 26.30 -22.87
C GLY A 153 1.22 26.49 -21.88
N GLY A 154 0.90 27.74 -21.58
CA GLY A 154 -0.15 28.10 -20.64
C GLY A 154 -1.47 27.40 -20.99
N LEU A 155 -2.00 26.64 -20.04
CA LEU A 155 -3.39 26.20 -20.05
C LEU A 155 -4.28 27.44 -19.97
N ALA A 156 -5.19 27.57 -20.94
CA ALA A 156 -6.12 28.68 -21.03
C ALA A 156 -7.03 28.74 -19.80
N ARG A 157 -7.14 29.93 -19.20
CA ARG A 157 -8.06 30.22 -18.10
C ARG A 157 -9.50 30.00 -18.56
N SER A 158 -10.24 29.08 -17.93
CA SER A 158 -11.70 29.13 -17.93
C SER A 158 -12.17 30.17 -16.90
N GLY A 159 -13.08 31.06 -17.34
CA GLY A 159 -13.63 32.13 -16.51
C GLY A 159 -14.53 31.61 -15.37
N PRO A 160 -14.95 32.48 -14.44
CA PRO A 160 -15.67 32.06 -13.25
C PRO A 160 -17.07 31.56 -13.60
N VAL A 161 -17.40 30.34 -13.20
CA VAL A 161 -18.76 29.79 -13.32
C VAL A 161 -19.61 30.36 -12.19
N ARG A 162 -20.67 31.09 -12.55
CA ARG A 162 -21.70 31.63 -11.66
C ARG A 162 -22.46 30.48 -10.98
N ALA A 163 -22.66 30.60 -9.67
CA ALA A 163 -23.55 29.73 -8.91
C ALA A 163 -25.01 29.88 -9.39
N SER A 164 -25.64 28.77 -9.76
CA SER A 164 -27.10 28.66 -9.87
C SER A 164 -27.55 27.51 -8.97
N GLY A 165 -28.33 27.85 -7.94
CA GLY A 165 -28.86 26.91 -6.96
C GLY A 165 -29.95 25.98 -7.53
N GLY A 166 -29.96 24.77 -6.99
CA GLY A 166 -30.99 23.73 -7.14
C GLY A 166 -30.79 22.72 -5.99
N PRO A 167 -31.85 22.09 -5.47
CA PRO A 167 -32.00 21.82 -4.05
C PRO A 167 -31.25 20.58 -3.54
N ALA A 168 -30.86 20.63 -2.27
CA ALA A 168 -30.28 19.55 -1.49
C ALA A 168 -31.28 18.41 -1.26
N ALA A 169 -30.84 17.17 -1.49
CA ALA A 169 -31.53 15.96 -1.03
C ALA A 169 -30.96 15.54 0.34
N PRO A 170 -31.78 15.22 1.35
CA PRO A 170 -31.32 14.94 2.71
C PRO A 170 -31.11 13.44 3.01
N GLY A 171 -30.15 13.17 3.91
CA GLY A 171 -30.24 12.14 4.94
C GLY A 171 -29.68 10.75 4.63
N TRP A 172 -28.50 10.42 5.17
CA TRP A 172 -28.13 9.03 5.49
C TRP A 172 -28.57 8.77 6.94
N GLU A 173 -29.67 8.04 7.10
CA GLU A 173 -30.07 7.49 8.39
C GLU A 173 -29.92 5.96 8.32
N SER A 174 -29.28 5.43 9.36
CA SER A 174 -29.21 4.03 9.71
C SER A 174 -30.59 3.39 9.73
N ASN A 175 -30.76 2.21 9.10
CA ASN A 175 -31.95 1.39 9.34
C ASN A 175 -31.61 -0.03 9.76
N THR A 176 -31.98 -0.31 11.00
CA THR A 176 -32.37 -1.61 11.54
C THR A 176 -33.59 -2.17 10.79
N ALA A 177 -33.67 -3.49 10.73
CA ALA A 177 -34.69 -4.26 10.03
C ALA A 177 -36.12 -4.11 10.59
N GLU A 178 -37.12 -4.09 9.71
CA GLU A 178 -38.37 -4.88 9.79
C GLU A 178 -39.13 -4.83 8.45
N GLY A 179 -39.98 -5.85 8.22
CA GLY A 179 -40.45 -6.30 6.90
C GLY A 179 -41.70 -5.61 6.33
N GLY A 180 -42.01 -5.94 5.08
CA GLY A 180 -43.33 -5.70 4.48
C GLY A 180 -43.34 -5.32 2.99
N GLY A 181 -43.56 -6.32 2.14
CA GLY A 181 -44.46 -6.30 0.96
C GLY A 181 -44.52 -5.11 -0.02
N ALA A 182 -44.33 -5.48 -1.30
CA ALA A 182 -45.03 -5.01 -2.50
C ALA A 182 -44.39 -3.93 -3.41
N THR A 183 -43.91 -4.42 -4.56
CA THR A 183 -44.06 -3.89 -5.94
C THR A 183 -43.72 -2.43 -6.25
N SER A 184 -42.72 -2.20 -7.11
CA SER A 184 -42.87 -1.47 -8.39
C SER A 184 -41.55 -1.29 -9.15
N GLY A 185 -41.65 -1.36 -10.49
CA GLY A 185 -41.03 -0.37 -11.39
C GLY A 185 -39.52 -0.38 -11.60
N VAL A 186 -39.08 -1.12 -12.61
CA VAL A 186 -37.80 -0.90 -13.30
C VAL A 186 -37.74 0.53 -13.85
N THR A 187 -36.77 1.33 -13.39
CA THR A 187 -36.23 2.46 -14.16
C THR A 187 -34.72 2.58 -13.92
N THR A 188 -33.97 2.36 -15.00
CA THR A 188 -32.54 2.58 -15.16
C THR A 188 -32.25 4.08 -15.28
N ASN A 189 -31.32 4.62 -14.50
CA ASN A 189 -30.62 5.89 -14.79
C ASN A 189 -29.19 5.75 -14.23
N ALA A 190 -28.20 5.44 -15.05
CA ALA A 190 -27.43 6.39 -15.87
C ALA A 190 -26.44 7.21 -15.02
N LEU A 191 -25.24 6.64 -14.88
CA LEU A 191 -23.98 7.32 -14.59
C LEU A 191 -23.69 8.34 -15.71
N ASP A 192 -23.67 9.62 -15.39
CA ASP A 192 -23.04 10.73 -16.14
C ASP A 192 -23.15 11.98 -15.21
N ALA A 193 -22.18 12.86 -14.99
CA ALA A 193 -20.89 13.11 -15.62
C ALA A 193 -19.99 13.85 -14.61
N ALA A 194 -18.72 13.43 -14.50
CA ALA A 194 -17.63 14.24 -13.96
C ALA A 194 -16.56 14.34 -15.06
N THR A 195 -16.37 15.55 -15.57
CA THR A 195 -15.41 15.88 -16.64
C THR A 195 -13.98 15.55 -16.20
N PRO A 196 -13.21 14.71 -16.91
CA PRO A 196 -11.80 14.47 -16.60
C PRO A 196 -10.93 15.52 -17.32
N THR A 197 -10.19 16.34 -16.59
CA THR A 197 -8.98 16.97 -17.12
C THR A 197 -7.93 15.88 -17.31
N ASP A 198 -7.82 15.43 -18.56
CA ASP A 198 -7.11 14.24 -19.00
C ASP A 198 -5.57 14.34 -18.81
N PRO A 199 -4.95 13.57 -17.88
CA PRO A 199 -3.50 13.45 -17.79
C PRO A 199 -2.87 12.75 -19.01
N GLN A 200 -3.67 12.12 -19.89
CA GLN A 200 -3.21 11.34 -21.05
C GLN A 200 -2.78 12.21 -22.25
N SER A 201 -3.02 13.53 -22.23
CA SER A 201 -2.63 14.41 -23.35
C SER A 201 -1.11 14.59 -23.52
N ALA A 202 -0.33 14.32 -22.47
CA ALA A 202 1.13 14.45 -22.52
C ALA A 202 1.86 13.26 -23.21
N ILE A 203 1.15 12.16 -23.51
CA ILE A 203 1.77 10.88 -23.92
C ILE A 203 1.37 10.46 -25.36
N ARG A 204 0.36 11.07 -25.97
CA ARG A 204 -0.08 10.69 -27.34
C ARG A 204 0.62 11.52 -28.41
N ASN A 205 1.52 10.90 -29.18
CA ASN A 205 1.50 10.88 -30.66
C ASN A 205 2.79 10.25 -31.23
N HIS A 206 2.72 9.00 -31.70
CA HIS A 206 3.29 8.57 -32.98
C HIS A 206 2.99 7.08 -33.22
N VAL A 207 2.18 6.79 -34.23
CA VAL A 207 2.03 5.45 -34.81
C VAL A 207 2.87 5.43 -36.09
N THR A 208 3.91 4.60 -36.15
CA THR A 208 4.62 4.26 -37.39
C THR A 208 4.13 2.91 -37.91
N PRO A 209 4.01 2.71 -39.24
CA PRO A 209 3.57 1.43 -39.79
C PRO A 209 4.63 0.33 -39.61
N ASP A 210 4.15 -0.91 -39.51
CA ASP A 210 4.92 -2.14 -39.30
C ASP A 210 6.14 -2.27 -40.23
N LEU A 211 7.33 -2.35 -39.62
CA LEU A 211 8.55 -2.84 -40.25
C LEU A 211 8.92 -4.18 -39.61
N ASP A 212 9.20 -5.15 -40.47
CA ASP A 212 9.55 -6.54 -40.19
C ASP A 212 10.57 -6.68 -39.03
N PRO A 213 10.30 -7.47 -37.97
CA PRO A 213 11.20 -7.53 -36.82
C PRO A 213 12.45 -8.34 -37.18
N GLY A 214 13.54 -7.63 -37.48
CA GLY A 214 14.87 -8.20 -37.55
C GLY A 214 15.27 -8.94 -36.26
N PRO A 215 16.40 -9.68 -36.27
CA PRO A 215 16.78 -10.60 -35.20
C PRO A 215 16.74 -9.94 -33.81
N GLN A 216 15.93 -10.52 -32.92
CA GLN A 216 15.65 -9.98 -31.59
C GLN A 216 16.95 -9.88 -30.78
N SER A 217 17.36 -8.65 -30.47
CA SER A 217 18.41 -8.40 -29.48
C SER A 217 18.00 -9.00 -28.13
N PRO A 218 18.95 -9.44 -27.29
CA PRO A 218 18.64 -9.98 -25.96
C PRO A 218 17.73 -9.00 -25.21
N GLN A 219 16.58 -9.47 -24.73
CA GLN A 219 15.66 -8.65 -23.94
C GLN A 219 16.38 -8.18 -22.67
N ALA A 220 16.25 -6.89 -22.35
CA ALA A 220 16.76 -6.36 -21.10
C ALA A 220 16.11 -7.10 -19.93
N PRO A 221 16.84 -7.31 -18.81
CA PRO A 221 16.25 -7.96 -17.64
C PRO A 221 15.06 -7.13 -17.14
N PRO A 222 14.02 -7.79 -16.59
CA PRO A 222 12.85 -7.09 -16.10
C PRO A 222 13.17 -6.25 -14.87
N TYR A 223 12.44 -5.16 -14.74
CA TYR A 223 12.43 -4.38 -13.51
C TYR A 223 11.62 -5.08 -12.44
N ARG A 224 12.10 -5.08 -11.20
CA ARG A 224 11.48 -5.82 -10.10
C ARG A 224 11.19 -4.89 -8.93
N PHE A 225 10.01 -5.02 -8.33
CA PHE A 225 9.65 -4.21 -7.18
C PHE A 225 8.83 -5.00 -6.16
N ALA A 226 8.81 -4.47 -4.93
CA ALA A 226 7.95 -4.98 -3.88
C ALA A 226 7.05 -3.86 -3.37
N VAL A 227 5.92 -4.28 -2.79
CA VAL A 227 4.94 -3.39 -2.17
C VAL A 227 5.00 -3.60 -0.66
N ILE A 228 4.96 -2.50 0.08
CA ILE A 228 4.71 -2.47 1.52
C ILE A 228 3.44 -1.66 1.74
N ILE A 229 2.51 -2.18 2.53
CA ILE A 229 1.19 -1.57 2.68
C ILE A 229 1.13 -0.82 4.00
N CYS A 230 0.83 0.49 3.95
CA CYS A 230 0.57 1.33 5.10
C CYS A 230 1.71 1.27 6.12
N TYR A 231 1.35 1.06 7.38
CA TYR A 231 2.20 0.85 8.55
C TYR A 231 3.33 -0.18 8.40
N GLU A 232 3.34 -1.05 7.38
CA GLU A 232 4.48 -1.93 7.13
C GLU A 232 5.78 -1.16 6.87
N ASP A 233 5.68 0.10 6.43
CA ASP A 233 6.83 0.98 6.31
C ASP A 233 7.46 1.37 7.65
N THR A 234 6.76 1.20 8.77
CA THR A 234 7.28 1.39 10.13
C THR A 234 8.01 0.15 10.64
N ILE A 235 7.87 -0.99 9.94
CA ILE A 235 8.37 -2.31 10.35
C ILE A 235 9.60 -2.69 9.52
N PRO A 236 10.83 -2.54 10.06
CA PRO A 236 12.04 -2.61 9.25
C PRO A 236 12.25 -3.97 8.54
N TYR A 237 11.88 -5.08 9.20
CA TYR A 237 12.10 -6.41 8.64
C TYR A 237 11.29 -6.68 7.38
N VAL A 238 10.11 -6.05 7.20
CA VAL A 238 9.24 -6.29 6.05
C VAL A 238 9.95 -5.85 4.77
N ALA A 239 10.36 -4.59 4.69
CA ALA A 239 11.12 -4.05 3.55
C ALA A 239 12.45 -4.79 3.34
N ARG A 240 13.16 -5.11 4.42
CA ARG A 240 14.44 -5.82 4.34
C ARG A 240 14.31 -7.20 3.70
N ASN A 241 13.28 -7.97 4.05
CA ASN A 241 13.10 -9.34 3.58
C ASN A 241 12.76 -9.43 2.07
N PHE A 242 12.29 -8.34 1.46
CA PHE A 242 12.19 -8.22 0.00
C PHE A 242 13.51 -7.95 -0.69
N THR A 243 14.45 -7.30 0.00
CA THR A 243 15.56 -6.57 -0.63
C THR A 243 16.61 -7.49 -1.25
N LEU A 244 17.07 -8.52 -0.51
CA LEU A 244 18.18 -9.38 -0.92
C LEU A 244 17.77 -10.84 -1.14
N ASP A 245 18.50 -11.52 -2.03
CA ASP A 245 18.44 -12.98 -2.17
C ASP A 245 19.34 -13.68 -1.15
N LYS A 246 19.30 -15.01 -1.17
CA LYS A 246 20.11 -15.85 -0.27
C LYS A 246 21.62 -15.63 -0.45
N GLN A 247 22.03 -15.08 -1.59
CA GLN A 247 23.41 -14.76 -1.94
C GLN A 247 23.79 -13.29 -1.61
N GLY A 248 22.86 -12.51 -1.04
CA GLY A 248 23.09 -11.11 -0.69
C GLY A 248 23.07 -10.14 -1.87
N ARG A 249 22.47 -10.52 -3.00
CA ARG A 249 22.28 -9.67 -4.19
C ARG A 249 20.89 -9.05 -4.16
N LYS A 250 20.74 -7.85 -4.73
CA LYS A 250 19.44 -7.17 -4.84
C LYS A 250 18.44 -7.96 -5.68
N ARG A 251 17.27 -8.19 -5.10
CA ARG A 251 16.11 -8.84 -5.76
C ARG A 251 15.13 -7.85 -6.34
N ILE A 252 15.08 -6.64 -5.80
CA ILE A 252 14.20 -5.57 -6.23
C ILE A 252 15.01 -4.30 -6.51
N ASP A 253 14.48 -3.49 -7.42
CA ASP A 253 15.06 -2.24 -7.89
C ASP A 253 14.49 -1.04 -7.11
N TRP A 254 13.24 -1.12 -6.64
CA TRP A 254 12.60 -0.13 -5.76
C TRP A 254 11.52 -0.75 -4.87
N LEU A 255 11.03 0.07 -3.94
CA LEU A 255 9.86 -0.21 -3.10
C LEU A 255 8.70 0.71 -3.47
N VAL A 256 7.49 0.20 -3.35
CA VAL A 256 6.26 0.99 -3.42
C VAL A 256 5.59 0.92 -2.05
N ASN A 257 5.23 2.07 -1.50
CA ASN A 257 4.36 2.14 -0.34
C ASN A 257 2.99 2.64 -0.78
N ILE A 258 1.96 1.83 -0.55
CA ILE A 258 0.56 2.23 -0.72
C ILE A 258 -0.07 2.33 0.65
N SER A 259 -0.69 3.46 0.99
CA SER A 259 -1.17 3.71 2.36
C SER A 259 -2.52 4.43 2.38
N ASN A 260 -3.29 4.17 3.43
CA ASN A 260 -4.48 4.91 3.79
C ASN A 260 -4.26 5.62 5.12
N ASP A 261 -4.00 6.93 5.05
CA ASP A 261 -3.70 7.76 6.22
C ASP A 261 -4.97 8.48 6.74
N GLY A 262 -6.16 7.94 6.46
CA GLY A 262 -7.44 8.51 6.87
C GLY A 262 -7.62 8.61 8.39
N TRP A 263 -6.83 7.84 9.14
CA TRP A 263 -6.80 7.86 10.61
C TRP A 263 -6.17 9.13 11.19
N PHE A 264 -5.34 9.83 10.40
CA PHE A 264 -4.58 11.01 10.82
C PHE A 264 -5.22 12.32 10.36
N VAL A 265 -6.50 12.26 9.97
CA VAL A 265 -7.26 13.44 9.57
C VAL A 265 -8.60 13.47 10.27
N ARG A 266 -9.13 14.68 10.48
CA ARG A 266 -10.50 14.89 10.96
C ARG A 266 -11.34 15.50 9.86
N PHE A 267 -12.55 15.01 9.71
CA PHE A 267 -13.56 15.55 8.82
C PHE A 267 -14.55 16.36 9.67
N VAL A 268 -14.65 17.68 9.45
CA VAL A 268 -15.36 18.58 10.38
C VAL A 268 -16.58 19.32 9.79
N LYS A 269 -16.86 19.22 8.49
CA LYS A 269 -17.96 19.93 7.80
C LYS A 269 -18.62 19.06 6.73
N ASP A 270 -19.71 19.56 6.16
CA ASP A 270 -20.29 19.10 4.89
C ASP A 270 -20.33 20.29 3.89
N PRO A 271 -19.57 20.27 2.77
CA PRO A 271 -18.65 19.20 2.38
C PRO A 271 -17.45 19.08 3.33
N PRO A 272 -16.84 17.88 3.43
CA PRO A 272 -15.77 17.58 4.37
C PRO A 272 -14.55 18.47 4.19
N GLU A 273 -14.37 19.41 5.12
CA GLU A 273 -13.08 20.01 5.37
C GLU A 273 -12.21 18.99 6.12
N VAL A 274 -11.07 18.65 5.52
CA VAL A 274 -10.11 17.68 6.04
C VAL A 274 -9.02 18.40 6.81
N ILE A 275 -8.97 18.19 8.12
CA ILE A 275 -7.94 18.76 8.99
C ILE A 275 -6.85 17.71 9.20
N PRO A 276 -5.64 17.91 8.63
CA PRO A 276 -4.53 17.00 8.84
C PRO A 276 -3.95 17.12 10.25
N SER A 277 -3.41 16.02 10.77
CA SER A 277 -2.64 15.99 12.00
C SER A 277 -1.13 15.89 11.74
N THR A 278 -0.33 16.02 12.79
CA THR A 278 1.13 15.94 12.73
C THR A 278 1.67 14.54 12.38
N GLU A 279 0.82 13.53 12.45
CA GLU A 279 1.12 12.14 12.20
C GLU A 279 1.36 11.89 10.70
N LEU A 280 0.76 12.68 9.80
CA LEU A 280 0.99 12.60 8.35
C LEU A 280 2.48 12.81 7.98
N PRO A 281 3.13 13.95 8.34
CA PRO A 281 4.54 14.14 8.05
C PRO A 281 5.44 13.17 8.83
N GLN A 282 5.03 12.71 10.03
CA GLN A 282 5.78 11.68 10.76
C GLN A 282 5.79 10.34 10.04
N HIS A 283 4.65 9.87 9.54
CA HIS A 283 4.55 8.63 8.77
C HIS A 283 5.39 8.71 7.48
N ALA A 284 5.31 9.83 6.74
CA ALA A 284 6.16 10.06 5.57
C ALA A 284 7.66 10.04 5.92
N ALA A 285 8.04 10.64 7.05
CA ALA A 285 9.43 10.63 7.54
C ALA A 285 9.90 9.25 7.97
N ILE A 286 9.03 8.41 8.58
CA ILE A 286 9.40 7.04 8.96
C ILE A 286 9.75 6.20 7.72
N CYS A 287 9.02 6.38 6.62
CA CYS A 287 9.30 5.67 5.38
C CYS A 287 10.68 5.96 4.80
N VAL A 288 11.25 7.14 5.08
CA VAL A 288 12.61 7.51 4.66
C VAL A 288 13.64 6.49 5.14
N PHE A 289 13.48 5.95 6.35
CA PHE A 289 14.39 4.95 6.88
C PHE A 289 14.40 3.69 6.01
N ARG A 290 13.26 3.24 5.48
CA ARG A 290 13.18 2.07 4.60
C ARG A 290 13.99 2.27 3.32
N ALA A 291 13.98 3.49 2.78
CA ALA A 291 14.75 3.86 1.60
C ALA A 291 16.27 3.79 1.89
N VAL A 292 16.71 4.42 2.98
CA VAL A 292 18.12 4.49 3.39
C VAL A 292 18.67 3.11 3.77
N GLU A 293 17.95 2.40 4.63
CA GLU A 293 18.31 1.08 5.15
C GLU A 293 18.55 0.07 4.04
N ASN A 294 17.73 0.10 2.99
CA ASN A 294 17.79 -0.88 1.91
C ASN A 294 18.48 -0.36 0.64
N ARG A 295 18.86 0.92 0.66
CA ARG A 295 19.35 1.65 -0.50
C ARG A 295 18.39 1.51 -1.69
N LEU A 296 17.10 1.61 -1.45
CA LEU A 296 16.05 1.52 -2.47
C LEU A 296 15.32 2.84 -2.54
N ALA A 297 15.01 3.31 -3.74
CA ALA A 297 14.03 4.38 -3.86
C ALA A 297 12.65 3.85 -3.41
N VAL A 298 11.84 4.72 -2.82
CA VAL A 298 10.47 4.43 -2.40
C VAL A 298 9.55 5.44 -3.08
N VAL A 299 8.52 4.95 -3.76
CA VAL A 299 7.39 5.79 -4.19
C VAL A 299 6.21 5.55 -3.26
N ARG A 300 5.70 6.62 -2.64
CA ARG A 300 4.56 6.61 -1.73
C ARG A 300 3.31 7.11 -2.44
N SER A 301 2.26 6.31 -2.41
CA SER A 301 0.92 6.66 -2.88
C SER A 301 -0.08 6.51 -1.74
N VAL A 302 -0.58 7.64 -1.26
CA VAL A 302 -1.26 7.72 0.04
C VAL A 302 -2.60 8.42 -0.12
N ASN A 303 -3.68 7.83 0.39
CA ASN A 303 -4.95 8.52 0.53
C ASN A 303 -4.93 9.41 1.79
N THR A 304 -5.47 10.63 1.69
CA THR A 304 -5.53 11.68 2.74
C THR A 304 -4.21 12.08 3.39
N GLY A 305 -3.09 11.46 3.00
CA GLY A 305 -1.74 11.72 3.49
C GLY A 305 -0.79 12.23 2.41
N ILE A 306 0.51 12.09 2.66
CA ILE A 306 1.56 12.69 1.82
C ILE A 306 2.08 11.68 0.80
N SER A 307 1.71 11.88 -0.46
CA SER A 307 2.26 11.14 -1.61
C SER A 307 3.57 11.78 -2.09
N CYS A 308 4.63 10.98 -2.22
CA CYS A 308 5.96 11.49 -2.55
C CYS A 308 6.92 10.44 -3.13
N LEU A 309 8.04 10.92 -3.66
CA LEU A 309 9.17 10.11 -4.09
C LEU A 309 10.33 10.30 -3.10
N ILE A 310 10.82 9.20 -2.54
CA ILE A 310 11.96 9.14 -1.64
C ILE A 310 13.11 8.45 -2.36
N GLU A 311 14.25 9.11 -2.48
CA GLU A 311 15.44 8.53 -3.10
C GLU A 311 16.15 7.52 -2.18
N SER A 312 17.04 6.69 -2.73
CA SER A 312 17.81 5.69 -1.96
C SER A 312 18.74 6.29 -0.89
N THR A 313 18.96 7.61 -0.91
CA THR A 313 19.68 8.40 0.10
C THR A 313 18.79 8.90 1.24
N GLY A 314 17.47 8.70 1.13
CA GLY A 314 16.48 9.25 2.05
C GLY A 314 16.04 10.67 1.72
N ARG A 315 16.54 11.27 0.63
CA ARG A 315 16.06 12.57 0.19
C ARG A 315 14.64 12.44 -0.34
N ILE A 316 13.71 13.14 0.28
CA ILE A 316 12.36 13.33 -0.24
C ILE A 316 12.41 14.41 -1.33
N ARG A 317 11.83 14.14 -2.49
CA ARG A 317 11.91 15.06 -3.63
C ARG A 317 10.84 16.15 -3.57
N ASP A 318 11.27 17.37 -3.30
CA ASP A 318 10.47 18.57 -3.58
C ASP A 318 10.43 18.81 -5.10
N GLY A 319 9.21 18.84 -5.64
CA GLY A 319 8.95 18.85 -7.08
C GLY A 319 8.64 17.48 -7.69
N TYR A 320 8.29 17.53 -8.98
CA TYR A 320 7.86 16.40 -9.80
C TYR A 320 8.02 16.79 -11.28
N MET A 321 7.97 15.82 -12.19
CA MET A 321 8.01 16.12 -13.63
C MET A 321 6.68 16.69 -14.14
N ALA A 322 5.57 16.18 -13.63
CA ALA A 322 4.23 16.70 -13.88
C ALA A 322 3.33 16.39 -12.69
N ALA A 323 2.27 17.18 -12.51
CA ALA A 323 1.24 16.93 -11.51
C ALA A 323 -0.09 17.56 -11.94
N GLY A 324 -1.14 17.23 -11.19
CA GLY A 324 -2.42 17.92 -11.30
C GLY A 324 -2.32 19.40 -10.91
N ASP A 325 -3.27 20.20 -11.41
CA ASP A 325 -3.35 21.62 -11.12
C ASP A 325 -3.43 21.90 -9.62
N GLY A 326 -2.65 22.88 -9.15
CA GLY A 326 -2.63 23.29 -7.74
C GLY A 326 -1.90 22.32 -6.79
N PHE A 327 -1.28 21.24 -7.30
CA PHE A 327 -0.54 20.30 -6.46
C PHE A 327 0.78 20.93 -5.94
N PRO A 328 0.99 21.08 -4.61
CA PRO A 328 2.15 21.77 -4.07
C PRO A 328 3.48 21.12 -4.45
N ALA A 329 4.46 21.94 -4.84
CA ALA A 329 5.81 21.46 -5.14
C ALA A 329 6.50 20.91 -3.87
N GLY A 330 6.35 21.64 -2.75
CA GLY A 330 6.84 21.20 -1.44
C GLY A 330 6.10 19.96 -0.97
N VAL A 331 6.85 18.88 -0.67
CA VAL A 331 6.23 17.59 -0.38
C VAL A 331 5.37 17.62 0.88
N MET A 332 5.86 18.27 1.93
CA MET A 332 5.18 18.29 3.24
C MET A 332 3.91 19.17 3.25
N GLU A 333 3.66 19.92 2.19
CA GLU A 333 2.46 20.74 2.02
C GLU A 333 1.29 19.95 1.39
N ARG A 334 1.55 18.74 0.90
CA ARG A 334 0.57 17.88 0.19
C ARG A 334 -0.32 17.08 1.14
N THR A 335 -0.77 17.71 2.22
CA THR A 335 -1.63 17.08 3.23
C THR A 335 -3.09 17.32 2.90
N ALA A 336 -3.95 16.31 3.13
CA ALA A 336 -5.41 16.49 3.07
C ALA A 336 -5.95 17.04 1.74
N MET A 337 -5.33 16.67 0.61
CA MET A 337 -5.72 17.13 -0.72
C MET A 337 -5.73 16.00 -1.74
N ALA A 338 -6.57 16.16 -2.76
CA ALA A 338 -6.56 15.30 -3.94
C ALA A 338 -5.52 15.79 -4.95
N GLY A 339 -4.88 14.85 -5.65
CA GLY A 339 -3.92 15.19 -6.70
C GLY A 339 -3.16 13.96 -7.18
N TRP A 340 -2.33 14.17 -8.20
CA TRP A 340 -1.42 13.17 -8.73
C TRP A 340 -0.10 13.84 -9.10
N PHE A 341 0.98 13.06 -9.11
CA PHE A 341 2.27 13.50 -9.66
C PHE A 341 2.93 12.37 -10.46
N LEU A 342 3.80 12.76 -11.38
CA LEU A 342 4.61 11.89 -12.23
C LEU A 342 6.09 12.22 -12.03
N ASP A 343 6.93 11.20 -11.92
CA ASP A 343 8.38 11.37 -11.83
C ASP A 343 9.14 10.12 -12.32
N ARG A 344 10.47 10.21 -12.40
CA ARG A 344 11.39 9.11 -12.70
C ARG A 344 11.92 8.50 -11.41
N LEU A 345 11.80 7.18 -11.31
CA LEU A 345 12.24 6.42 -10.15
C LEU A 345 13.72 6.03 -10.28
N PRO A 346 14.62 6.52 -9.39
CA PRO A 346 16.03 6.18 -9.49
C PRO A 346 16.28 4.74 -9.02
N ILE A 347 17.08 3.99 -9.80
CA ILE A 347 17.50 2.63 -9.44
C ILE A 347 18.91 2.67 -8.88
N ASP A 348 19.08 2.19 -7.66
CA ASP A 348 20.38 2.08 -7.00
C ASP A 348 20.76 0.61 -6.84
N LYS A 349 21.91 0.21 -7.37
CA LYS A 349 22.37 -1.18 -7.33
C LYS A 349 23.17 -1.54 -6.08
N ARG A 350 23.55 -0.55 -5.25
CA ARG A 350 24.37 -0.79 -4.06
C ARG A 350 23.58 -1.52 -2.97
N VAL A 351 24.28 -2.29 -2.15
CA VAL A 351 23.73 -3.02 -1.00
C VAL A 351 24.29 -2.42 0.28
N THR A 352 23.45 -2.16 1.28
CA THR A 352 23.91 -1.65 2.58
C THR A 352 24.35 -2.79 3.51
N PHE A 353 25.06 -2.42 4.56
CA PHE A 353 25.34 -3.32 5.68
C PHE A 353 24.03 -3.79 6.34
N TYR A 354 23.06 -2.89 6.53
CA TYR A 354 21.76 -3.22 7.13
C TYR A 354 20.98 -4.26 6.32
N SER A 355 20.92 -4.13 4.99
CA SER A 355 20.23 -5.13 4.16
C SER A 355 20.80 -6.54 4.37
N ARG A 356 22.12 -6.66 4.56
CA ARG A 356 22.79 -7.94 4.80
C ARG A 356 22.60 -8.46 6.22
N HIS A 357 22.74 -7.60 7.22
CA HIS A 357 22.89 -8.02 8.62
C HIS A 357 21.68 -7.71 9.52
N GLY A 358 20.73 -6.92 9.02
CA GLY A 358 19.51 -6.54 9.74
C GLY A 358 19.81 -5.72 10.99
N GLU A 359 19.01 -5.95 12.03
CA GLU A 359 19.01 -5.21 13.29
C GLU A 359 20.17 -5.61 14.22
N TRP A 360 21.36 -5.84 13.66
CA TRP A 360 22.54 -6.31 14.39
C TRP A 360 22.87 -5.42 15.60
N LEU A 361 22.72 -4.10 15.45
CA LEU A 361 23.02 -3.12 16.49
C LEU A 361 22.02 -3.22 17.62
N ALA A 362 20.72 -3.25 17.31
CA ALA A 362 19.67 -3.37 18.31
C ALA A 362 19.79 -4.70 19.07
N ASN A 363 20.04 -5.80 18.36
CA ASN A 363 20.28 -7.11 18.96
C ASN A 363 21.55 -7.12 19.83
N GLY A 364 22.61 -6.45 19.39
CA GLY A 364 23.84 -6.28 20.17
C GLY A 364 23.60 -5.51 21.47
N CYS A 365 22.91 -4.38 21.39
CA CYS A 365 22.51 -3.59 22.56
C CYS A 365 21.63 -4.40 23.52
N ALA A 366 20.66 -5.15 22.99
CA ALA A 366 19.79 -6.02 23.80
C ALA A 366 20.60 -7.13 24.51
N ALA A 367 21.56 -7.75 23.82
CA ALA A 367 22.44 -8.75 24.40
C ALA A 367 23.31 -8.17 25.53
N VAL A 368 23.89 -6.98 25.31
CA VAL A 368 24.64 -6.27 26.35
C VAL A 368 23.75 -5.94 27.54
N PHE A 369 22.54 -5.43 27.30
CA PHE A 369 21.58 -5.12 28.36
C PHE A 369 21.25 -6.38 29.21
N VAL A 370 20.91 -7.50 28.56
CA VAL A 370 20.66 -8.77 29.26
C VAL A 370 21.88 -9.25 30.03
N ALA A 371 23.09 -9.15 29.44
CA ALA A 371 24.33 -9.54 30.11
C ALA A 371 24.59 -8.69 31.37
N THR A 372 24.34 -7.38 31.32
CA THR A 372 24.51 -6.50 32.49
C THR A 372 23.52 -6.83 33.61
N LEU A 373 22.28 -7.23 33.29
CA LEU A 373 21.30 -7.67 34.29
C LEU A 373 21.65 -9.04 34.89
N ALA A 374 22.24 -9.94 34.10
CA ALA A 374 22.63 -11.28 34.55
C ALA A 374 23.95 -11.30 35.35
N TRP A 375 24.84 -10.32 35.13
CA TRP A 375 26.16 -10.23 35.75
C TRP A 375 26.15 -10.34 37.30
N PRO A 376 25.26 -9.66 38.05
CA PRO A 376 25.22 -9.76 39.51
C PRO A 376 24.77 -11.15 40.00
N LEU A 377 23.91 -11.84 39.24
CA LEU A 377 23.44 -13.19 39.56
C LEU A 377 24.57 -14.21 39.39
N GLY A 378 25.34 -14.10 38.31
CA GLY A 378 26.55 -14.89 38.09
C GLY A 378 27.61 -14.66 39.16
N GLY A 379 27.87 -13.39 39.52
CA GLY A 379 28.82 -13.04 40.58
C GLY A 379 28.44 -13.60 41.95
N ARG A 380 27.14 -13.64 42.28
CA ARG A 380 26.65 -14.28 43.52
C ARG A 380 26.82 -15.79 43.49
N PHE A 381 26.58 -16.44 42.37
CA PHE A 381 26.73 -17.90 42.23
C PHE A 381 28.19 -18.34 42.33
N VAL A 382 29.10 -17.59 41.68
CA VAL A 382 30.55 -17.82 41.77
C VAL A 382 31.04 -17.62 43.21
N ARG A 383 30.70 -16.49 43.85
CA ARG A 383 31.08 -16.24 45.26
C ARG A 383 30.56 -17.30 46.23
N ARG A 384 29.37 -17.84 45.98
CA ARG A 384 28.76 -18.91 46.80
C ARG A 384 29.50 -20.24 46.63
N ARG A 385 29.82 -20.64 45.40
CA ARG A 385 30.65 -21.82 45.10
C ARG A 385 32.06 -21.73 45.69
N THR A 386 32.70 -20.56 45.57
CA THR A 386 34.04 -20.37 46.15
C THR A 386 33.98 -20.53 47.67
N ARG A 387 32.98 -19.95 48.35
CA ARG A 387 32.75 -20.14 49.80
C ARG A 387 32.50 -21.59 50.20
N GLU A 388 31.75 -22.35 49.41
CA GLU A 388 31.48 -23.77 49.67
C GLU A 388 32.74 -24.62 49.51
N GLN A 389 33.57 -24.35 48.50
CA GLN A 389 34.87 -25.02 48.33
C GLN A 389 35.88 -24.68 49.43
N THR A 390 35.93 -23.42 49.91
CA THR A 390 36.83 -23.05 51.02
C THR A 390 36.42 -23.72 52.33
N LYS A 391 35.12 -23.95 52.56
CA LYS A 391 34.60 -24.70 53.72
C LYS A 391 34.82 -26.21 53.65
N ALA A 392 35.01 -26.78 52.46
CA ALA A 392 35.24 -28.21 52.28
C ALA A 392 36.72 -28.61 52.42
N ASN A 393 37.64 -27.66 52.30
CA ASN A 393 39.10 -27.88 52.29
C ASN A 393 39.82 -27.39 53.57
N GLY A 394 39.10 -26.83 54.55
CA GLY A 394 39.62 -26.42 55.85
C GLY A 394 38.78 -27.02 56.96
#